data_AF-A0A6G2QV53-F1
#
_entry.id   AF-A0A6G2QV53-F1
#
_cell.length_a   1.000
_cell.length_b   1.000
_cell.length_c   1.000
_cell.angle_alpha   90.00
_cell.angle_beta   90.00
_cell.angle_gamma   90.00
#
_symmetry.space_group_name_H-M   'P 1'
#
loop_
_entity.id
_entity.type
_entity.pdbx_description
1 polymer ?
#
loop_
_entity_poly.entity_id
_entity_poly.type
_entity_poly.pdbx_seq_one_letter_code
_entity_poly.pdbx_strand_id
1 'polypeptide(L)'
;MAQSQRDKAQRRLGDDLRPGEEVGHAVLAFRIGGARQDIVAGGGAIVAGPGGQILGAAVRPATPGAGRAPELPMPHRCFVVLTTHRLLIFSLGGFFIAGPKDVVHAVPLDRIAWMAEPAVDGNLARTLRATVGLTSGALLRWEFPRLQIDRGRALLNDLRQRIPDD
;
A
#
# COMPACT_ATOMS: atom_id res chain seq x y z
N MET A 1 -1.05 19.42 -18.85
CA MET A 1 0.03 18.50 -18.43
C MET A 1 -0.38 17.86 -17.11
N ALA A 2 -0.56 16.54 -17.06
CA ALA A 2 -0.99 15.86 -15.83
C ALA A 2 0.14 15.91 -14.79
N GLN A 3 -0.10 16.57 -13.67
CA GLN A 3 0.89 16.72 -12.60
C GLN A 3 1.26 15.35 -12.00
N SER A 4 2.56 15.08 -11.83
CA SER A 4 3.04 13.80 -11.31
C SER A 4 2.56 13.58 -9.87
N GLN A 5 2.26 12.32 -9.51
CA GLN A 5 1.83 11.97 -8.14
C GLN A 5 2.90 12.33 -7.10
N ARG A 6 4.18 12.31 -7.51
CA ARG A 6 5.32 12.79 -6.70
C ARG A 6 5.16 14.27 -6.33
N ASP A 7 4.89 15.13 -7.32
CA ASP A 7 4.77 16.57 -7.09
C ASP A 7 3.58 16.92 -6.19
N LYS A 8 2.49 16.14 -6.30
CA LYS A 8 1.33 16.28 -5.42
C LYS A 8 1.66 15.90 -3.98
N ALA A 9 2.40 14.81 -3.77
CA ALA A 9 2.85 14.38 -2.45
C ALA A 9 3.85 15.38 -1.84
N GLN A 10 4.82 15.87 -2.61
CA GLN A 10 5.78 16.87 -2.18
C GLN A 10 5.07 18.16 -1.73
N ARG A 11 4.12 18.67 -2.53
CA ARG A 11 3.33 19.86 -2.17
C ARG A 11 2.48 19.64 -0.92
N ARG A 12 1.84 18.48 -0.78
CA ARG A 12 1.03 18.17 0.39
C ARG A 12 1.88 18.11 1.67
N LEU A 13 3.10 17.60 1.56
CA LEU A 13 4.02 17.51 2.68
C LEU A 13 4.72 18.83 3.00
N GLY A 14 4.58 19.89 2.18
CA GLY A 14 5.28 21.18 2.28
C GLY A 14 5.87 21.51 3.67
N ASP A 15 5.01 21.83 4.64
CA ASP A 15 5.42 22.22 5.99
C ASP A 15 5.68 21.03 6.93
N ASP A 16 5.23 19.83 6.57
CA ASP A 16 5.43 18.57 7.28
C ASP A 16 6.78 17.91 6.94
N LEU A 17 7.50 18.37 5.91
CA LEU A 17 8.81 17.85 5.52
C LEU A 17 9.88 18.27 6.53
N ARG A 18 10.70 17.31 6.95
CA ARG A 18 11.92 17.62 7.70
C ARG A 18 12.92 18.37 6.80
N PRO A 19 13.81 19.20 7.36
CA PRO A 19 14.88 19.83 6.59
C PRO A 19 15.71 18.77 5.83
N GLY A 20 15.79 18.89 4.50
CA GLY A 20 16.46 17.90 3.64
C GLY A 20 15.63 16.66 3.29
N GLU A 21 14.36 16.59 3.71
CA GLU A 21 13.47 15.49 3.33
C GLU A 21 12.91 15.68 1.93
N GLU A 22 13.11 14.67 1.07
CA GLU A 22 12.58 14.66 -0.29
C GLU A 22 11.69 13.44 -0.52
N VAL A 23 10.58 13.64 -1.24
CA VAL A 23 9.76 12.53 -1.74
C VAL A 23 10.45 11.90 -2.94
N GLY A 24 10.88 10.65 -2.81
CA GLY A 24 11.42 9.85 -3.92
C GLY A 24 10.31 9.21 -4.73
N HIS A 25 9.38 8.54 -4.05
CA HIS A 25 8.28 7.82 -4.68
C HIS A 25 6.93 8.17 -4.06
N ALA A 26 5.89 8.24 -4.89
CA ALA A 26 4.50 8.31 -4.46
C ALA A 26 3.65 7.45 -5.39
N VAL A 27 3.05 6.40 -4.86
CA VAL A 27 2.36 5.37 -5.66
C VAL A 27 1.01 5.05 -5.05
N LEU A 28 -0.03 5.01 -5.88
CA LEU A 28 -1.36 4.58 -5.47
C LEU A 28 -1.34 3.08 -5.11
N ALA A 29 -1.83 2.77 -3.92
CA ALA A 29 -1.95 1.43 -3.38
C ALA A 29 -3.33 1.22 -2.74
N PHE A 30 -3.61 -0.03 -2.39
CA PHE A 30 -4.82 -0.47 -1.74
C PHE A 30 -4.48 -1.29 -0.51
N ARG A 31 -5.40 -1.37 0.44
CA ARG A 31 -5.34 -2.46 1.44
C ARG A 31 -5.37 -3.80 0.73
N ILE A 32 -4.83 -4.85 1.35
CA ILE A 32 -4.88 -6.22 0.79
C ILE A 32 -6.32 -6.61 0.45
N GLY A 33 -6.53 -7.09 -0.79
CA GLY A 33 -7.84 -7.44 -1.34
C GLY A 33 -8.71 -6.27 -1.81
N GLY A 34 -8.28 -5.02 -1.56
CA GLY A 34 -9.01 -3.81 -1.92
C GLY A 34 -9.08 -3.59 -3.44
N ALA A 35 -8.03 -3.94 -4.19
CA ALA A 35 -8.02 -3.74 -5.64
C ALA A 35 -9.04 -4.63 -6.36
N ARG A 36 -9.35 -5.82 -5.81
CA ARG A 36 -10.39 -6.71 -6.36
C ARG A 36 -11.78 -6.15 -6.16
N GLN A 37 -12.06 -5.62 -4.96
CA GLN A 37 -13.35 -4.99 -4.63
C GLN A 37 -13.63 -3.80 -5.57
N ASP A 38 -12.58 -3.08 -5.96
CA ASP A 38 -12.71 -1.91 -6.83
C ASP A 38 -12.98 -2.27 -8.30
N ILE A 39 -12.40 -3.37 -8.80
CA ILE A 39 -12.71 -3.90 -10.13
C ILE A 39 -14.17 -4.38 -10.18
N VAL A 40 -14.66 -5.03 -9.13
CA VAL A 40 -16.05 -5.49 -9.02
C VAL A 40 -17.02 -4.31 -8.90
N ALA A 41 -16.62 -3.20 -8.28
CA ALA A 41 -17.45 -2.00 -8.16
C ALA A 41 -17.44 -1.11 -9.42
N GLY A 42 -16.33 -1.07 -10.18
CA GLY A 42 -16.18 -0.24 -11.37
C GLY A 42 -16.59 -0.91 -12.69
N GLY A 43 -16.60 -2.25 -12.74
CA GLY A 43 -17.18 -3.02 -13.83
C GLY A 43 -18.58 -3.46 -13.44
N GLY A 44 -19.60 -2.77 -13.97
CA GLY A 44 -21.03 -3.08 -13.95
C GLY A 44 -21.51 -4.12 -12.95
N ALA A 45 -22.35 -3.69 -12.00
CA ALA A 45 -23.17 -4.51 -11.13
C ALA A 45 -23.47 -5.90 -11.73
N ILE A 46 -22.69 -6.90 -11.31
CA ILE A 46 -23.16 -8.27 -11.41
C ILE A 46 -24.15 -8.36 -10.26
N VAL A 47 -25.42 -8.12 -10.59
CA VAL A 47 -26.55 -8.52 -9.77
C VAL A 47 -26.38 -10.01 -9.51
N ALA A 48 -25.78 -10.34 -8.36
CA ALA A 48 -25.89 -11.68 -7.81
C ALA A 48 -27.34 -11.77 -7.31
N GLY A 49 -28.23 -12.21 -8.19
CA GLY A 49 -29.56 -12.65 -7.82
C GLY A 49 -29.50 -13.67 -6.67
N PRO A 50 -30.63 -13.89 -5.98
CA PRO A 50 -30.69 -14.74 -4.81
C PRO A 50 -30.36 -16.18 -5.21
N GLY A 51 -29.11 -16.61 -5.05
CA GLY A 51 -28.64 -17.93 -5.46
C GLY A 51 -27.17 -18.03 -5.89
N GLY A 52 -26.46 -16.91 -6.04
CA GLY A 52 -25.03 -16.91 -6.39
C GLY A 52 -24.13 -17.36 -5.23
N GLN A 53 -23.84 -18.65 -5.15
CA GLN A 53 -22.86 -19.23 -4.21
C GLN A 53 -21.49 -18.55 -4.37
N ILE A 54 -21.09 -17.80 -3.35
CA ILE A 54 -19.71 -17.32 -3.22
C ILE A 54 -18.86 -18.54 -2.86
N LEU A 55 -18.21 -19.14 -3.87
CA LEU A 55 -17.10 -20.05 -3.65
C LEU A 55 -16.00 -19.27 -2.92
N GLY A 56 -16.04 -19.34 -1.60
CA GLY A 56 -14.98 -18.90 -0.71
C GLY A 56 -13.69 -19.60 -1.10
N ALA A 57 -12.84 -18.89 -1.84
CA ALA A 57 -11.47 -19.31 -2.04
C ALA A 57 -10.83 -19.46 -0.66
N ALA A 58 -10.49 -20.71 -0.35
CA ALA A 58 -10.03 -21.17 0.94
C ALA A 58 -8.96 -20.24 1.53
N VAL A 59 -9.32 -19.59 2.65
CA VAL A 59 -8.35 -19.06 3.59
C VAL A 59 -7.63 -20.29 4.16
N ARG A 60 -6.39 -20.54 3.73
CA ARG A 60 -5.54 -21.54 4.39
C ARG A 60 -5.44 -21.13 5.87
N PRO A 61 -5.78 -22.00 6.83
CA PRO A 61 -5.54 -21.71 8.23
C PRO A 61 -4.04 -21.52 8.45
N ALA A 62 -3.69 -20.44 9.14
CA ALA A 62 -2.34 -20.13 9.54
C ALA A 62 -1.81 -21.26 10.45
N THR A 63 -0.54 -21.61 10.27
CA THR A 63 0.21 -22.49 11.15
C THR A 63 0.09 -22.00 12.60
N PRO A 64 -0.37 -22.84 13.54
CA PRO A 64 -0.50 -22.44 14.94
C PRO A 64 0.90 -22.41 15.57
N GLY A 65 1.36 -21.22 15.97
CA GLY A 65 2.62 -21.07 16.71
C GLY A 65 3.32 -19.71 16.59
N ALA A 66 3.04 -18.91 15.57
CA ALA A 66 3.55 -17.53 15.51
C ALA A 66 2.53 -16.60 16.16
N GLY A 67 2.88 -15.99 17.30
CA GLY A 67 2.10 -14.88 17.85
C GLY A 67 1.77 -13.91 16.72
N ARG A 68 0.49 -13.73 16.42
CA ARG A 68 0.04 -13.00 15.24
C ARG A 68 0.40 -11.53 15.45
N ALA A 69 1.53 -11.13 14.89
CA ALA A 69 1.99 -9.76 14.85
C ALA A 69 0.82 -8.84 14.46
N PRO A 70 0.51 -7.78 15.25
CA PRO A 70 -0.65 -6.96 15.01
C PRO A 70 -0.51 -6.22 13.67
N GLU A 71 -1.49 -6.38 12.78
CA GLU A 71 -1.51 -5.69 11.49
C GLU A 71 -2.11 -4.29 11.67
N LEU A 72 -1.37 -3.26 11.26
CA LEU A 72 -1.85 -1.88 11.32
C LEU A 72 -2.93 -1.63 10.26
N PRO A 73 -4.04 -0.96 10.61
CA PRO A 73 -5.17 -0.77 9.71
C PRO A 73 -4.80 0.13 8.52
N MET A 74 -5.10 -0.33 7.31
CA MET A 74 -4.80 0.40 6.08
C MET A 74 -6.08 0.96 5.43
N PRO A 75 -6.04 2.19 4.88
CA PRO A 75 -7.16 2.72 4.09
C PRO A 75 -7.43 1.84 2.87
N HIS A 76 -8.70 1.81 2.43
CA HIS A 76 -9.10 1.02 1.25
C HIS A 76 -8.28 1.40 0.00
N ARG A 77 -8.22 2.71 -0.29
CA ARG A 77 -7.33 3.33 -1.28
C ARG A 77 -6.39 4.29 -0.56
N CYS A 78 -5.10 4.21 -0.84
CA CYS A 78 -4.08 5.02 -0.18
C CYS A 78 -2.95 5.38 -1.15
N PHE A 79 -2.17 6.40 -0.78
CA PHE A 79 -0.86 6.60 -1.40
C PHE A 79 0.22 6.09 -0.47
N VAL A 80 1.09 5.24 -0.99
CA VAL A 80 2.34 4.84 -0.34
C VAL A 80 3.41 5.79 -0.87
N VAL A 81 4.00 6.55 0.03
CA VAL A 81 4.99 7.57 -0.30
C VAL A 81 6.29 7.23 0.43
N LEU A 82 7.38 7.12 -0.31
CA LEU A 82 8.71 6.92 0.25
C LEU A 82 9.47 8.24 0.18
N THR A 83 9.92 8.72 1.34
CA THR A 83 10.83 9.85 1.44
C THR A 83 12.25 9.37 1.76
N THR A 84 13.19 10.32 1.82
CA THR A 84 14.56 10.06 2.30
C THR A 84 14.62 9.56 3.74
N HIS A 85 13.58 9.77 4.57
CA HIS A 85 13.62 9.46 6.00
C HIS A 85 12.51 8.55 6.51
N ARG A 86 11.40 8.41 5.77
CA ARG A 86 10.23 7.67 6.25
C ARG A 86 9.39 7.12 5.12
N LEU A 87 8.66 6.07 5.44
CA LEU A 87 7.53 5.57 4.68
C LEU A 87 6.24 6.22 5.20
N LEU A 88 5.49 6.84 4.31
CA LEU A 88 4.24 7.53 4.61
C LEU A 88 3.08 6.83 3.90
N ILE A 89 1.97 6.64 4.63
CA ILE A 89 0.71 6.16 4.07
C ILE A 89 -0.29 7.30 4.17
N PHE A 90 -0.80 7.76 3.02
CA PHE A 90 -1.85 8.76 2.96
C PHE A 90 -3.19 8.15 2.63
N SER A 91 -4.26 8.67 3.23
CA SER A 91 -5.62 8.45 2.76
C SER A 91 -5.84 9.18 1.42
N LEU A 92 -6.72 8.63 0.58
CA LEU A 92 -7.14 9.27 -0.66
C LEU A 92 -8.19 10.36 -0.37
N GLY A 93 -7.95 11.59 -0.84
CA GLY A 93 -8.92 12.69 -0.74
C GLY A 93 -9.87 12.74 -1.92
N GLY A 94 -11.17 12.47 -1.69
CA GLY A 94 -12.28 12.80 -2.60
C GLY A 94 -12.34 12.03 -3.94
N PHE A 95 -13.53 11.99 -4.55
CA PHE A 95 -13.78 11.29 -5.82
C PHE A 95 -13.25 12.04 -7.06
N PHE A 96 -13.05 13.37 -6.96
CA PHE A 96 -12.78 14.25 -8.11
C PHE A 96 -11.32 14.75 -8.24
N ILE A 97 -10.53 14.78 -7.16
CA ILE A 97 -9.11 15.16 -7.21
C ILE A 97 -8.31 14.11 -6.43
N ALA A 98 -8.05 12.96 -7.07
CA ALA A 98 -7.26 11.88 -6.48
C ALA A 98 -5.86 12.39 -6.08
N GLY A 99 -5.71 12.71 -4.80
CA GLY A 99 -4.48 13.22 -4.19
C GLY A 99 -4.35 12.78 -2.73
N PRO A 100 -3.12 12.78 -2.18
CA PRO A 100 -2.88 12.46 -0.78
C PRO A 100 -3.56 13.51 0.12
N LYS A 101 -4.37 13.05 1.09
CA LYS A 101 -5.14 13.94 1.98
C LYS A 101 -4.57 13.96 3.40
N ASP A 102 -4.78 12.89 4.15
CA ASP A 102 -4.38 12.79 5.55
C ASP A 102 -3.27 11.74 5.69
N VAL A 103 -2.21 12.05 6.44
CA VAL A 103 -1.21 11.05 6.80
C VAL A 103 -1.86 10.09 7.81
N VAL A 104 -2.00 8.83 7.42
CA VAL A 104 -2.56 7.77 8.25
C VAL A 104 -1.47 7.07 9.03
N HIS A 105 -0.33 6.80 8.38
CA HIS A 105 0.85 6.24 9.01
C HIS A 105 2.09 7.00 8.56
N ALA A 106 2.97 7.30 9.51
CA ALA A 106 4.30 7.82 9.26
C ALA A 106 5.31 6.93 9.97
N VAL A 107 6.07 6.15 9.19
CA VAL A 107 7.00 5.16 9.69
C VAL A 107 8.43 5.59 9.33
N PRO A 108 9.22 6.05 10.31
CA PRO A 108 10.65 6.28 10.11
C PRO A 108 11.36 5.02 9.60
N LEU A 109 12.33 5.18 8.70
CA LEU A 109 13.02 4.02 8.09
C LEU A 109 13.75 3.16 9.13
N ASP A 110 14.28 3.77 10.19
CA ASP A 110 14.90 3.09 11.36
C ASP A 110 13.90 2.27 12.19
N ARG A 111 12.60 2.42 11.94
CA ARG A 111 11.54 1.63 12.59
C ARG A 111 11.05 0.47 11.74
N ILE A 112 11.60 0.29 10.54
CA ILE A 112 11.34 -0.86 9.69
C ILE A 112 12.40 -1.92 10.00
N ALA A 113 11.96 -3.07 10.50
CA ALA A 113 12.85 -4.17 10.87
C ALA A 113 13.15 -5.07 9.67
N TRP A 114 12.14 -5.34 8.82
CA TRP A 114 12.30 -6.20 7.65
C TRP A 114 11.21 -5.95 6.63
N MET A 115 11.43 -6.42 5.40
CA MET A 115 10.44 -6.44 4.34
C MET A 115 10.40 -7.82 3.67
N ALA A 116 9.21 -8.42 3.62
CA ALA A 116 9.01 -9.70 2.92
C ALA A 116 9.14 -9.53 1.41
N GLU A 117 9.48 -10.62 0.72
CA GLU A 117 9.59 -10.61 -0.74
C GLU A 117 8.25 -10.24 -1.40
N PRO A 118 8.22 -9.20 -2.25
CA PRO A 118 7.00 -8.77 -2.90
C PRO A 118 6.46 -9.84 -3.85
N ALA A 119 5.25 -10.30 -3.60
CA ALA A 119 4.59 -11.32 -4.39
C ALA A 119 3.52 -10.71 -5.31
N VAL A 120 3.47 -11.15 -6.56
CA VAL A 120 2.36 -10.83 -7.46
C VAL A 120 1.25 -11.86 -7.23
N ASP A 121 0.05 -11.41 -6.90
CA ASP A 121 -1.12 -12.26 -6.69
C ASP A 121 -2.25 -11.95 -7.70
N GLY A 122 -2.97 -13.00 -8.09
CA GLY A 122 -4.20 -12.96 -8.89
C GLY A 122 -4.01 -12.93 -10.42
N ASN A 123 -4.91 -13.64 -11.13
CA ASN A 123 -4.96 -13.68 -12.60
C ASN A 123 -5.48 -12.37 -13.23
N LEU A 124 -6.71 -11.95 -12.90
CA LEU A 124 -7.39 -10.81 -13.56
C LEU A 124 -7.06 -9.44 -12.96
N ALA A 125 -7.00 -9.35 -11.62
CA ALA A 125 -6.71 -8.10 -10.91
C ALA A 125 -5.21 -7.77 -10.80
N ARG A 126 -4.34 -8.77 -11.05
CA ARG A 126 -2.87 -8.79 -10.90
C ARG A 126 -2.34 -7.68 -9.99
N THR A 127 -2.07 -8.02 -8.74
CA THR A 127 -1.62 -7.06 -7.73
C THR A 127 -0.24 -7.41 -7.20
N LEU A 128 0.63 -6.42 -6.98
CA LEU A 128 1.89 -6.62 -6.26
C LEU A 128 1.67 -6.37 -4.77
N ARG A 129 1.83 -7.39 -3.93
CA ARG A 129 1.68 -7.28 -2.48
C ARG A 129 3.00 -6.96 -1.82
N ALA A 130 2.95 -6.03 -0.89
CA ALA A 130 4.06 -5.68 -0.01
C ALA A 130 3.68 -5.99 1.43
N THR A 131 4.66 -6.40 2.22
CA THR A 131 4.52 -6.60 3.67
C THR A 131 5.82 -6.15 4.34
N VAL A 132 5.67 -5.22 5.26
CA VAL A 132 6.77 -4.63 6.03
C VAL A 132 6.52 -4.90 7.51
N GLY A 133 7.55 -5.42 8.19
CA GLY A 133 7.57 -5.61 9.63
C GLY A 133 8.24 -4.43 10.32
N LEU A 134 7.62 -3.94 11.39
CA LEU A 134 8.15 -2.86 12.20
C LEU A 134 8.92 -3.41 13.39
N THR A 135 9.85 -2.60 13.93
CA THR A 135 10.61 -2.95 15.16
C THR A 135 9.71 -3.10 16.39
N SER A 136 8.50 -2.56 16.37
CA SER A 136 7.46 -2.80 17.38
C SER A 136 6.82 -4.19 17.31
N GLY A 137 7.13 -4.99 16.29
CA GLY A 137 6.48 -6.25 16.00
C GLY A 137 5.15 -6.11 15.26
N ALA A 138 4.72 -4.90 14.90
CA ALA A 138 3.53 -4.69 14.07
C ALA A 138 3.83 -4.87 12.58
N LEU A 139 2.79 -5.14 11.77
CA LEU A 139 2.90 -5.32 10.32
C LEU A 139 2.15 -4.25 9.55
N LEU A 140 2.74 -3.77 8.45
CA LEU A 140 2.07 -2.98 7.43
C LEU A 140 1.97 -3.77 6.13
N ARG A 141 0.78 -3.82 5.54
CA ARG A 141 0.50 -4.62 4.34
C ARG A 141 -0.36 -3.86 3.36
N TRP A 142 0.04 -3.86 2.09
CA TRP A 142 -0.70 -3.20 1.03
C TRP A 142 -0.47 -3.89 -0.31
N GLU A 143 -1.27 -3.52 -1.30
CA GLU A 143 -1.14 -4.03 -2.65
C GLU A 143 -1.18 -2.90 -3.69
N PHE A 144 -0.32 -3.02 -4.69
CA PHE A 144 -0.34 -2.14 -5.86
C PHE A 144 -1.18 -2.78 -6.96
N PRO A 145 -2.17 -2.05 -7.53
CA PRO A 145 -2.97 -2.55 -8.64
C PRO A 145 -2.12 -2.71 -9.90
N ARG A 146 -2.60 -3.49 -10.87
CA ARG A 146 -1.89 -3.82 -12.12
C ARG A 146 -1.16 -2.64 -12.78
N LEU A 147 -1.82 -1.48 -12.90
CA LEU A 147 -1.26 -0.29 -13.56
C LEU A 147 -0.15 0.41 -12.77
N GLN A 148 0.02 0.06 -11.49
CA GLN A 148 1.01 0.65 -10.60
C GLN A 148 2.11 -0.35 -10.22
N ILE A 149 2.10 -1.59 -10.73
CA ILE A 149 3.07 -2.62 -10.36
C ILE A 149 4.51 -2.14 -10.59
N ASP A 150 4.82 -1.58 -11.76
CA ASP A 150 6.20 -1.21 -12.08
C ASP A 150 6.70 -0.08 -11.17
N ARG A 151 5.85 0.92 -10.91
CA ARG A 151 6.14 2.00 -9.95
C ARG A 151 6.25 1.48 -8.52
N GLY A 152 5.40 0.52 -8.15
CA GLY A 152 5.42 -0.16 -6.87
C GLY A 152 6.71 -0.96 -6.67
N ARG A 153 7.16 -1.69 -7.70
CA ARG A 153 8.45 -2.40 -7.68
C ARG A 153 9.62 -1.44 -7.49
N ALA A 154 9.64 -0.33 -8.22
CA ALA A 154 10.67 0.69 -8.05
C ALA A 154 10.71 1.23 -6.61
N LEU A 155 9.55 1.58 -6.05
CA LEU A 155 9.44 2.02 -4.66
C LEU A 155 9.93 0.95 -3.68
N LEU A 156 9.52 -0.31 -3.83
CA LEU A 156 9.91 -1.39 -2.92
C LEU A 156 11.41 -1.71 -3.01
N ASN A 157 12.00 -1.63 -4.20
CA ASN A 157 13.44 -1.81 -4.38
C ASN A 157 14.23 -0.70 -3.68
N ASP A 158 13.80 0.56 -3.85
CA ASP A 158 14.43 1.71 -3.18
C ASP A 158 14.23 1.65 -1.66
N LEU A 159 13.05 1.21 -1.19
CA LEU A 159 12.82 0.96 0.23
C LEU A 159 13.77 -0.11 0.77
N ARG A 160 13.92 -1.24 0.07
CA ARG A 160 14.81 -2.34 0.48
C ARG A 160 16.24 -1.89 0.67
N GLN A 161 16.75 -1.06 -0.24
CA GLN A 161 18.12 -0.53 -0.17
C GLN A 161 18.35 0.41 1.02
N ARG A 162 17.27 0.88 1.68
CA ARG A 162 17.32 1.84 2.78
C ARG A 162 16.94 1.23 4.13
N ILE A 163 16.49 -0.03 4.15
CA ILE A 163 16.30 -0.76 5.41
C ILE A 163 17.69 -1.21 5.85
N PRO A 164 18.11 -0.91 7.09
CA PRO A 164 19.39 -1.42 7.60
C PRO A 164 19.36 -2.94 7.59
N ASP A 165 20.36 -3.57 6.96
CA ASP A 165 20.63 -4.99 7.13
C ASP A 165 21.13 -5.19 8.58
N ASP A 166 20.39 -5.97 9.38
CA ASP A 166 20.83 -6.44 10.70
C ASP A 166 22.06 -7.36 10.59
#